data_AF-A0A9Y4K9I0-F1
#
_entry.id   AF-A0A9Y4K9I0-F1
#
_cell.length_a   1.000
_cell.length_b   1.000
_cell.length_c   1.000
_cell.angle_alpha   90.00
_cell.angle_beta   90.00
_cell.angle_gamma   90.00
#
_symmetry.space_group_name_H-M   'P 1'
#
loop_
_entity.id
_entity.type
_entity.pdbx_description
1 polymer ?
#
loop_
_entity_poly.entity_id
_entity_poly.type
_entity_poly.pdbx_seq_one_letter_code
_entity_poly.pdbx_strand_id
1 'polypeptide(L)'
;TLVDAPCPELASALSFQEKKAEDLQETLQRVLDRREEERQSKELLQLYIKAAEKEDREQEEARQPDQGDAGDVDMPDGLEVDAASGFMTRTLMVLKGKTFPETRLSTEDLQMVVTRGVEAMEQVLGWDTERTSSLLQACQAELATRLQQIQAVQSVRNNTQPDGDQQSSEKSTMEGVETPAQGSE
;
A
#
# COMPACT_ATOMS: atom_id res chain seq x y z
N THR A 1 -18.77 2.47 -34.77
CA THR A 1 -17.48 3.20 -34.65
C THR A 1 -16.44 2.48 -35.50
N LEU A 2 -15.21 3.01 -35.65
CA LEU A 2 -14.17 2.30 -36.43
C LEU A 2 -13.83 0.92 -35.84
N VAL A 3 -14.04 0.74 -34.54
CA VAL A 3 -13.87 -0.56 -33.87
C VAL A 3 -14.94 -1.57 -34.30
N ASP A 4 -16.16 -1.13 -34.58
CA ASP A 4 -17.28 -2.01 -34.96
C ASP A 4 -17.31 -2.35 -36.46
N ALA A 5 -16.38 -1.79 -37.24
CA ALA A 5 -16.30 -2.06 -38.67
C ALA A 5 -15.76 -3.47 -38.96
N PRO A 6 -16.23 -4.19 -39.99
CA PRO A 6 -15.65 -5.47 -40.37
C PRO A 6 -14.16 -5.33 -40.73
N CYS A 7 -13.30 -6.16 -40.12
CA CYS A 7 -11.85 -6.19 -40.37
C CYS A 7 -11.46 -6.22 -41.88
N PRO A 8 -12.07 -7.05 -42.75
CA PRO A 8 -11.67 -7.12 -44.15
C PRO A 8 -12.00 -5.85 -44.94
N GLU A 9 -13.12 -5.18 -44.61
CA GLU A 9 -13.49 -3.90 -45.22
C GLU A 9 -12.55 -2.79 -44.76
N LEU A 10 -12.20 -2.78 -43.48
CA LEU A 10 -11.26 -1.83 -42.90
C LEU A 10 -9.85 -2.00 -43.47
N ALA A 11 -9.39 -3.24 -43.61
CA ALA A 11 -8.10 -3.59 -44.21
C ALA A 11 -8.04 -3.12 -45.67
N SER A 12 -9.12 -3.35 -46.43
CA SER A 12 -9.23 -2.89 -47.82
C SER A 12 -9.22 -1.36 -47.92
N ALA A 13 -9.96 -0.66 -47.07
CA ALA A 13 -10.04 0.80 -47.04
C ALA A 13 -8.71 1.47 -46.64
N LEU A 14 -7.95 0.84 -45.73
CA LEU A 14 -6.66 1.34 -45.24
C LEU A 14 -5.46 0.77 -46.01
N SER A 15 -5.68 -0.08 -47.02
CA SER A 15 -4.63 -0.81 -47.73
C SER A 15 -3.68 -1.58 -46.79
N PHE A 16 -4.24 -2.15 -45.72
CA PHE A 16 -3.53 -2.95 -44.72
C PHE A 16 -3.76 -4.44 -44.93
N GLN A 17 -2.90 -5.26 -44.33
CA GLN A 17 -3.22 -6.66 -44.09
C GLN A 17 -4.31 -6.74 -43.01
N GLU A 18 -5.20 -7.72 -43.11
CA GLU A 18 -6.33 -7.89 -42.19
C GLU A 18 -5.88 -7.95 -40.72
N LYS A 19 -4.81 -8.70 -40.42
CA LYS A 19 -4.20 -8.74 -39.09
C LYS A 19 -3.79 -7.36 -38.57
N LYS A 20 -3.23 -6.51 -39.42
CA LYS A 20 -2.82 -5.15 -39.02
C LYS A 20 -4.03 -4.23 -38.79
N ALA A 21 -5.13 -4.45 -39.50
CA ALA A 21 -6.40 -3.76 -39.25
C ALA A 21 -7.04 -4.21 -37.94
N GLU A 22 -6.97 -5.51 -37.63
CA GLU A 22 -7.42 -6.08 -36.35
C GLU A 22 -6.61 -5.52 -35.17
N ASP A 23 -5.27 -5.56 -35.24
CA ASP A 23 -4.38 -4.99 -34.21
C ASP A 23 -4.68 -3.49 -33.95
N LEU A 24 -5.02 -2.76 -35.02
CA LEU A 24 -5.41 -1.35 -34.94
C LEU A 24 -6.75 -1.18 -34.22
N GLN A 25 -7.75 -2.00 -34.56
CA GLN A 25 -9.06 -1.96 -33.90
C GLN A 25 -8.96 -2.32 -32.42
N GLU A 26 -8.17 -3.34 -32.07
CA GLU A 26 -7.92 -3.71 -30.67
C GLU A 26 -7.26 -2.56 -29.91
N THR A 27 -6.24 -1.94 -30.50
CA THR A 27 -5.55 -0.80 -29.89
C THR A 27 -6.50 0.38 -29.71
N LEU A 28 -7.34 0.68 -30.70
CA LEU A 28 -8.31 1.76 -30.64
C LEU A 28 -9.35 1.51 -29.53
N GLN A 29 -9.88 0.29 -29.43
CA GLN A 29 -10.81 -0.10 -28.37
C GLN A 29 -10.17 0.12 -26.99
N ARG A 30 -8.94 -0.37 -26.78
CA ARG A 30 -8.20 -0.23 -25.53
C ARG A 30 -8.00 1.24 -25.13
N VAL A 31 -7.74 2.12 -26.10
CA VAL A 31 -7.58 3.56 -25.86
C VAL A 31 -8.93 4.21 -25.51
N LEU A 32 -10.02 3.82 -26.19
CA LEU A 32 -11.36 4.31 -25.88
C LEU A 32 -11.81 3.89 -24.49
N ASP A 33 -11.59 2.63 -24.12
CA ASP A 33 -11.91 2.09 -22.80
C ASP A 33 -11.16 2.84 -21.71
N ARG A 34 -9.83 3.00 -21.86
CA ARG A 34 -9.00 3.76 -20.93
C ARG A 34 -9.48 5.21 -20.76
N ARG A 35 -9.86 5.87 -21.86
CA ARG A 35 -10.37 7.25 -21.81
C ARG A 35 -11.69 7.33 -21.05
N GLU A 36 -12.55 6.33 -21.20
CA GLU A 36 -13.82 6.25 -20.49
C GLU A 36 -13.62 5.95 -19.01
N GLU A 37 -12.71 5.04 -18.66
CA GLU A 37 -12.29 4.78 -17.27
C GLU A 37 -11.73 6.05 -16.61
N GLU A 38 -10.87 6.81 -17.30
CA GLU A 38 -10.34 8.09 -16.81
C GLU A 38 -11.44 9.12 -16.58
N ARG A 39 -12.44 9.18 -17.48
CA ARG A 39 -13.59 10.07 -17.35
C ARG A 39 -14.40 9.72 -16.10
N GLN A 40 -14.71 8.43 -15.92
CA GLN A 40 -15.46 7.92 -14.78
C GLN A 40 -14.71 8.13 -13.47
N SER A 41 -13.40 7.89 -13.45
CA SER A 41 -12.54 8.10 -12.28
C SER A 41 -12.52 9.57 -11.85
N LYS A 42 -12.42 10.50 -12.81
CA LYS A 42 -12.49 11.95 -12.54
C LYS A 42 -13.83 12.37 -11.95
N GLU A 43 -14.93 11.86 -12.50
CA GLU A 43 -16.28 12.13 -12.00
C GLU A 43 -16.45 11.64 -10.56
N LEU A 44 -15.99 10.42 -10.27
CA LEU A 44 -16.00 9.86 -8.92
C LEU A 44 -15.13 10.68 -7.95
N LEU A 45 -13.93 11.07 -8.36
CA LEU A 45 -13.03 11.87 -7.53
C LEU A 45 -13.64 13.24 -7.21
N GLN A 46 -14.31 13.88 -8.17
CA GLN A 46 -15.03 15.14 -7.93
C GLN A 46 -16.15 14.97 -6.90
N LEU A 47 -16.89 13.86 -6.96
CA LEU A 47 -17.92 13.56 -5.96
C LEU A 47 -17.31 13.37 -4.56
N TYR A 48 -16.15 12.70 -4.46
CA TYR A 48 -15.45 12.53 -3.19
C TYR A 48 -14.97 13.88 -2.63
N ILE A 49 -14.34 14.72 -3.46
CA ILE A 49 -13.90 16.07 -3.05
C ILE A 49 -15.10 16.89 -2.55
N LYS A 50 -16.20 16.90 -3.30
CA LYS A 50 -17.41 17.64 -2.90
C LYS A 50 -18.02 17.10 -1.58
N ALA A 51 -17.98 15.79 -1.37
CA ALA A 51 -18.43 15.18 -0.13
C ALA A 51 -17.53 15.57 1.05
N ALA A 52 -16.21 15.56 0.85
CA ALA A 52 -15.23 15.97 1.85
C ALA A 52 -15.37 17.47 2.21
N GLU A 53 -15.53 18.35 1.22
CA GLU A 53 -15.78 19.79 1.46
C GLU A 53 -17.08 20.03 2.24
N LYS A 54 -18.11 19.23 2.00
CA LYS A 54 -19.37 19.32 2.75
C LYS A 54 -19.21 18.85 4.19
N GLU A 55 -18.48 17.75 4.41
CA GLU A 55 -18.14 17.25 5.75
C GLU A 55 -17.31 18.27 6.52
N ASP A 56 -16.31 18.91 5.88
CA ASP A 56 -15.47 19.94 6.50
C ASP A 56 -16.29 21.17 6.91
N ARG A 57 -17.20 21.63 6.06
CA ARG A 57 -18.15 22.72 6.42
C ARG A 57 -19.08 22.33 7.56
N GLU A 58 -19.60 21.11 7.58
CA GLU A 58 -20.43 20.63 8.68
C GLU A 58 -19.64 20.54 10.00
N GLN A 59 -18.35 20.20 9.93
CA GLN A 59 -17.46 20.23 11.09
C GLN A 59 -17.11 21.65 11.53
N GLU A 60 -16.91 22.58 10.59
CA GLU A 60 -16.62 24.00 10.89
C GLU A 60 -17.85 24.72 11.48
N GLU A 61 -19.05 24.45 10.94
CA GLU A 61 -20.32 24.93 11.50
C GLU A 61 -20.61 24.33 12.89
N ALA A 62 -20.25 23.06 13.12
CA ALA A 62 -20.32 22.44 14.44
C ALA A 62 -19.24 22.95 15.42
N ARG A 63 -18.15 23.52 14.90
CA ARG A 63 -17.03 24.06 15.69
C ARG A 63 -17.21 25.51 16.08
N GLN A 64 -18.14 26.29 15.52
CA GLN A 64 -18.38 27.67 15.98
C GLN A 64 -19.01 27.67 17.39
N PRO A 65 -18.26 28.01 18.45
CA PRO A 65 -18.85 28.35 19.73
C PRO A 65 -19.22 29.84 19.66
N ASP A 66 -20.22 30.22 20.42
CA ASP A 66 -20.45 31.61 20.79
C ASP A 66 -19.13 32.28 21.23
N GLN A 67 -18.93 33.54 20.82
CA GLN A 67 -17.68 34.29 20.95
C GLN A 67 -17.01 34.14 22.33
N GLY A 68 -15.74 33.75 22.37
CA GLY A 68 -14.93 33.85 23.59
C GLY A 68 -13.54 33.24 23.52
N ASP A 69 -12.56 34.11 23.29
CA ASP A 69 -11.21 34.09 23.86
C ASP A 69 -10.06 33.29 23.19
N ALA A 70 -9.12 34.09 22.69
CA ALA A 70 -7.67 33.96 22.49
C ALA A 70 -6.95 32.59 22.41
N GLY A 71 -6.13 32.45 21.37
CA GLY A 71 -4.96 31.55 21.40
C GLY A 71 -4.45 31.11 20.04
N ASP A 72 -3.72 31.99 19.36
CA ASP A 72 -2.85 31.70 18.21
C ASP A 72 -1.90 30.52 18.50
N VAL A 73 -2.05 29.42 17.76
CA VAL A 73 -0.96 28.48 17.44
C VAL A 73 -1.18 27.89 16.05
N ASP A 74 -0.45 28.42 15.09
CA ASP A 74 -0.14 27.78 13.80
C ASP A 74 0.54 26.42 14.03
N MET A 75 -0.09 25.32 13.59
CA MET A 75 0.53 24.00 13.45
C MET A 75 0.08 23.37 12.12
N PRO A 76 1.02 22.74 11.39
CA PRO A 76 0.86 22.43 9.98
C PRO A 76 -0.10 21.25 9.77
N ASP A 77 -0.71 21.27 8.59
CA ASP A 77 -1.49 20.22 7.96
C ASP A 77 -1.00 18.80 8.27
N GLY A 78 -1.92 17.95 8.76
CA GLY A 78 -1.75 16.49 8.74
C GLY A 78 -2.05 15.79 10.06
N LEU A 79 -3.30 15.31 10.18
CA LEU A 79 -3.83 14.36 11.16
C LEU A 79 -4.11 14.92 12.56
N GLU A 80 -5.40 15.20 12.80
CA GLU A 80 -5.95 15.44 14.13
C GLU A 80 -5.68 14.22 15.03
N VAL A 81 -4.71 14.37 15.94
CA VAL A 81 -4.44 13.45 17.03
C VAL A 81 -5.29 13.88 18.22
N ASP A 82 -6.03 12.95 18.80
CA ASP A 82 -6.81 13.22 20.00
C ASP A 82 -5.86 13.50 21.16
N ALA A 83 -5.80 14.74 21.65
CA ALA A 83 -4.82 15.17 22.65
C ALA A 83 -4.94 14.41 23.99
N ALA A 84 -6.14 13.89 24.29
CA ALA A 84 -6.39 13.12 25.52
C ALA A 84 -5.82 11.70 25.45
N SER A 85 -5.86 11.06 24.28
CA SER A 85 -5.42 9.69 24.10
C SER A 85 -4.14 9.56 23.28
N GLY A 86 -3.63 10.58 22.62
CA GLY A 86 -2.45 10.48 21.74
C GLY A 86 -2.62 9.51 20.55
N PHE A 87 -3.83 9.04 20.28
CA PHE A 87 -4.15 8.27 19.08
C PHE A 87 -4.72 9.20 18.01
N MET A 88 -4.52 8.87 16.74
CA MET A 88 -5.23 9.53 15.65
C MET A 88 -6.74 9.36 15.84
N THR A 89 -7.53 10.42 15.57
CA THR A 89 -8.99 10.38 15.68
C THR A 89 -9.60 9.20 14.91
N ARG A 90 -9.05 8.89 13.73
CA ARG A 90 -9.44 7.73 12.93
C ARG A 90 -9.23 6.39 13.66
N THR A 91 -8.09 6.22 14.35
CA THR A 91 -7.78 5.00 15.10
C THR A 91 -8.79 4.80 16.22
N LEU A 92 -9.15 5.86 16.94
CA LEU A 92 -10.21 5.80 17.97
C LEU A 92 -11.58 5.49 17.38
N MET A 93 -11.96 6.08 16.25
CA MET A 93 -13.24 5.79 15.60
C MET A 93 -13.34 4.32 15.17
N VAL A 94 -12.25 3.74 14.65
CA VAL A 94 -12.20 2.33 14.28
C VAL A 94 -12.31 1.43 15.51
N LEU A 95 -11.55 1.72 16.56
CA LEU A 95 -11.58 0.97 17.82
C LEU A 95 -12.96 1.04 18.48
N LYS A 96 -13.58 2.23 18.52
CA LYS A 96 -14.89 2.45 19.15
C LYS A 96 -16.07 1.97 18.27
N GLY A 97 -15.82 1.63 17.01
CA GLY A 97 -16.83 1.15 16.08
C GLY A 97 -17.35 -0.26 16.39
N LYS A 98 -18.36 -0.71 15.62
CA LYS A 98 -18.96 -2.06 15.74
C LYS A 98 -18.32 -3.10 14.80
N THR A 99 -17.17 -2.78 14.22
CA THR A 99 -16.44 -3.67 13.29
C THR A 99 -15.42 -4.52 14.03
N PHE A 100 -14.65 -5.34 13.31
CA PHE A 100 -13.45 -6.03 13.81
C PHE A 100 -12.24 -5.08 13.70
N PRO A 101 -11.98 -4.20 14.69
CA PRO A 101 -10.95 -3.16 14.58
C PRO A 101 -9.56 -3.73 14.31
N GLU A 102 -9.25 -4.92 14.84
CA GLU A 102 -7.97 -5.58 14.70
C GLU A 102 -7.58 -5.77 13.23
N THR A 103 -8.54 -6.09 12.36
CA THR A 103 -8.28 -6.29 10.93
C THR A 103 -8.18 -4.98 10.15
N ARG A 104 -8.73 -3.88 10.66
CA ARG A 104 -8.86 -2.60 9.94
C ARG A 104 -7.77 -1.58 10.26
N LEU A 105 -7.09 -1.75 11.39
CA LEU A 105 -5.97 -0.92 11.78
C LEU A 105 -4.71 -1.28 10.98
N SER A 106 -3.80 -0.31 10.84
CA SER A 106 -2.47 -0.58 10.31
C SER A 106 -1.66 -1.45 11.31
N THR A 107 -0.58 -2.09 10.84
CA THR A 107 0.30 -2.86 11.75
C THR A 107 0.93 -1.97 12.82
N GLU A 108 1.22 -0.70 12.50
CA GLU A 108 1.74 0.30 13.44
C GLU A 108 0.70 0.71 14.48
N ASP A 109 -0.52 1.03 14.05
CA ASP A 109 -1.63 1.35 14.96
C ASP A 109 -1.94 0.18 15.90
N LEU A 110 -1.98 -1.05 15.37
CA LEU A 110 -2.17 -2.27 16.16
C LEU A 110 -1.10 -2.40 17.24
N GLN A 111 0.17 -2.20 16.87
CA GLN A 111 1.27 -2.26 17.82
C GLN A 111 1.14 -1.18 18.90
N MET A 112 0.75 0.04 18.54
CA MET A 112 0.51 1.12 19.50
C MET A 112 -0.61 0.78 20.49
N VAL A 113 -1.74 0.25 19.99
CA VAL A 113 -2.90 -0.17 20.81
C VAL A 113 -2.52 -1.29 21.77
N VAL A 114 -1.82 -2.32 21.29
CA VAL A 114 -1.38 -3.46 22.11
C VAL A 114 -0.36 -3.01 23.16
N THR A 115 0.60 -2.15 22.79
CA THR A 115 1.65 -1.65 23.70
C THR A 115 1.07 -0.78 24.80
N ARG A 116 -0.03 -0.06 24.52
CA ARG A 116 -0.71 0.80 25.50
C ARG A 116 -1.21 0.01 26.73
N GLY A 117 -1.60 -1.25 26.53
CA GLY A 117 -2.11 -2.11 27.59
C GLY A 117 -3.56 -1.85 28.01
N VAL A 118 -4.14 -2.78 28.76
CA VAL A 118 -5.58 -2.82 29.07
C VAL A 118 -6.03 -1.61 29.89
N GLU A 119 -5.34 -1.29 30.98
CA GLU A 119 -5.72 -0.21 31.90
C GLU A 119 -5.77 1.18 31.23
N ALA A 120 -4.79 1.49 30.38
CA ALA A 120 -4.77 2.75 29.64
C ALA A 120 -5.85 2.77 28.54
N MET A 121 -6.08 1.63 27.88
CA MET A 121 -7.09 1.52 26.84
C MET A 121 -8.52 1.59 27.39
N GLU A 122 -8.76 1.15 28.62
CA GLU A 122 -10.06 1.33 29.29
C GLU A 122 -10.40 2.81 29.44
N GLN A 123 -9.43 3.62 29.87
CA GLN A 123 -9.60 5.06 30.03
C GLN A 123 -9.85 5.75 28.67
N VAL A 124 -9.11 5.37 27.64
CA VAL A 124 -9.23 5.93 26.28
C VAL A 124 -10.57 5.55 25.63
N LEU A 125 -10.99 4.29 25.80
CA LEU A 125 -12.19 3.77 25.16
C LEU A 125 -13.47 4.05 25.96
N GLY A 126 -13.34 4.28 27.27
CA GLY A 126 -14.45 4.41 28.20
C GLY A 126 -15.23 3.09 28.34
N TRP A 127 -14.53 1.96 28.19
CA TRP A 127 -15.11 0.62 28.25
C TRP A 127 -14.71 -0.09 29.53
N ASP A 128 -15.45 -1.15 29.88
CA ASP A 128 -15.09 -2.02 30.99
C ASP A 128 -13.86 -2.88 30.65
N THR A 129 -13.25 -3.45 31.70
CA THR A 129 -12.05 -4.28 31.62
C THR A 129 -12.23 -5.54 30.78
N GLU A 130 -13.37 -6.21 30.88
CA GLU A 130 -13.60 -7.47 30.16
C GLU A 130 -13.66 -7.21 28.64
N ARG A 131 -14.42 -6.18 28.24
CA ARG A 131 -14.52 -5.76 26.85
C ARG A 131 -13.18 -5.26 26.30
N THR A 132 -12.47 -4.44 27.06
CA THR A 132 -11.19 -3.87 26.63
C THR A 132 -10.12 -4.97 26.52
N SER A 133 -10.07 -5.89 27.48
CA SER A 133 -9.16 -7.04 27.46
C SER A 133 -9.43 -7.95 26.26
N SER A 134 -10.70 -8.25 25.97
CA SER A 134 -11.09 -9.05 24.81
C SER A 134 -10.66 -8.41 23.49
N LEU A 135 -10.84 -7.09 23.36
CA LEU A 135 -10.36 -6.32 22.20
C LEU A 135 -8.83 -6.42 22.07
N LEU A 136 -8.09 -6.15 23.15
CA LEU A 136 -6.62 -6.14 23.09
C LEU A 136 -6.06 -7.54 22.77
N GLN A 137 -6.70 -8.60 23.27
CA GLN A 137 -6.33 -9.97 22.93
C GLN A 137 -6.53 -10.24 21.44
N ALA A 138 -7.65 -9.79 20.85
CA ALA A 138 -7.88 -9.91 19.40
C ALA A 138 -6.84 -9.12 18.60
N CYS A 139 -6.55 -7.88 19.00
CA CYS A 139 -5.50 -7.07 18.38
C CYS A 139 -4.12 -7.72 18.47
N GLN A 140 -3.78 -8.34 19.60
CA GLN A 140 -2.50 -9.04 19.78
C GLN A 140 -2.40 -10.29 18.90
N ALA A 141 -3.47 -11.08 18.78
CA ALA A 141 -3.51 -12.27 17.93
C ALA A 141 -3.36 -11.89 16.44
N GLU A 142 -4.04 -10.84 16.01
CA GLU A 142 -3.93 -10.32 14.65
C GLU A 142 -2.52 -9.76 14.37
N LEU A 143 -1.96 -9.00 15.30
CA LEU A 143 -0.58 -8.47 15.17
C LEU A 143 0.44 -9.60 15.05
N ALA A 144 0.34 -10.64 15.87
CA ALA A 144 1.22 -11.80 15.80
C ALA A 144 1.12 -12.49 14.42
N THR A 145 -0.11 -12.65 13.92
CA THR A 145 -0.37 -13.24 12.60
C THR A 145 0.30 -12.41 11.48
N ARG A 146 0.15 -11.08 11.51
CA ARG A 146 0.76 -10.18 10.51
C ARG A 146 2.28 -10.23 10.55
N LEU A 147 2.87 -10.20 11.74
CA LEU A 147 4.33 -10.26 11.90
C LEU A 147 4.90 -11.59 11.39
N GLN A 148 4.21 -12.71 11.66
CA GLN A 148 4.60 -14.01 11.14
C GLN A 148 4.56 -14.05 9.60
N GLN A 149 3.52 -13.47 8.99
CA GLN A 149 3.42 -13.38 7.52
C GLN A 149 4.55 -12.54 6.93
N ILE A 150 4.85 -11.39 7.54
CA ILE A 150 5.96 -10.51 7.11
C ILE A 150 7.29 -11.28 7.18
N GLN A 151 7.56 -12.00 8.27
CA GLN A 151 8.78 -12.79 8.44
C GLN A 151 8.89 -13.92 7.40
N ALA A 152 7.78 -14.60 7.09
CA ALA A 152 7.74 -15.63 6.06
C ALA A 152 8.08 -15.07 4.68
N VAL A 153 7.51 -13.92 4.31
CA VAL A 153 7.79 -13.24 3.03
C VAL A 153 9.25 -12.78 2.95
N GLN A 154 9.79 -12.21 4.03
CA GLN A 154 11.19 -11.81 4.09
C GLN A 154 12.14 -13.00 3.93
N SER A 155 11.80 -14.16 4.51
CA SER A 155 12.58 -15.39 4.38
C SER A 155 12.60 -15.89 2.92
N VAL A 156 11.47 -15.85 2.23
CA VAL A 156 11.40 -16.18 0.78
C VAL A 156 12.23 -15.21 -0.05
N ARG A 157 12.16 -13.90 0.23
CA ARG A 157 12.94 -12.88 -0.48
C ARG A 157 14.45 -13.08 -0.31
N ASN A 158 14.90 -13.38 0.90
CA ASN A 158 16.31 -13.60 1.18
C ASN A 158 16.84 -14.88 0.51
N ASN A 159 16.02 -15.91 0.39
CA ASN A 159 16.38 -17.17 -0.27
C ASN A 159 16.33 -17.09 -1.81
N THR A 160 15.69 -16.06 -2.38
CA THR A 160 15.52 -15.87 -3.84
C THR A 160 16.46 -14.82 -4.42
N GLN A 161 17.32 -14.20 -3.61
CA GLN A 161 18.41 -13.38 -4.08
C GLN A 161 19.57 -14.32 -4.46
N PRO A 162 19.87 -14.56 -5.75
CA PRO A 162 21.03 -15.35 -6.12
C PRO A 162 22.29 -14.63 -5.62
N ASP A 163 23.19 -15.38 -4.99
CA ASP A 163 24.60 -15.04 -4.81
C ASP A 163 25.21 -14.68 -6.17
N GLY A 164 25.11 -13.41 -6.54
CA GLY A 164 26.02 -12.79 -7.49
C GLY A 164 27.30 -12.48 -6.75
N ASP A 165 28.20 -13.46 -6.71
CA ASP A 165 29.67 -13.32 -6.67
C ASP A 165 30.34 -14.45 -5.88
N GLN A 166 30.62 -15.57 -6.58
CA GLN A 166 31.94 -16.21 -6.55
C GLN A 166 32.03 -17.31 -7.61
N GLN A 167 32.16 -16.87 -8.86
CA GLN A 167 32.70 -17.68 -9.93
C GLN A 167 34.12 -17.18 -10.23
N SER A 168 35.11 -17.76 -9.56
CA SER A 168 36.49 -17.78 -10.02
C SER A 168 37.12 -19.12 -9.64
N SER A 169 36.70 -20.14 -10.37
CA SER A 169 37.45 -21.40 -10.53
C SER A 169 38.76 -21.07 -11.23
N GLU A 170 39.84 -21.48 -10.55
CA GLU A 170 41.05 -22.10 -11.11
C GLU A 170 41.56 -21.56 -12.45
N LYS A 171 42.60 -20.72 -12.37
CA LYS A 171 43.61 -20.65 -13.43
C LYS A 171 44.96 -21.13 -12.88
N SER A 172 45.22 -22.39 -13.19
CA SER A 172 46.51 -23.08 -13.28
C SER A 172 47.72 -22.13 -13.44
N THR A 173 48.68 -22.22 -12.51
CA THR A 173 50.06 -21.79 -12.74
C THR A 173 50.96 -22.98 -12.42
N MET A 174 51.71 -23.38 -13.44
CA MET A 174 52.64 -24.50 -13.52
C MET A 174 53.71 -24.46 -12.41
N GLU A 175 53.99 -25.61 -11.78
CA GLU A 175 55.31 -25.92 -11.23
C GLU A 175 55.50 -27.44 -11.09
N GLY A 176 56.68 -27.94 -11.48
CA GLY A 176 57.11 -29.35 -11.41
C GLY A 176 57.49 -29.92 -12.79
N VAL A 177 58.61 -29.50 -13.41
CA VAL A 177 59.99 -30.03 -13.25
C VAL A 177 60.14 -31.48 -13.72
N GLU A 178 60.55 -31.65 -14.98
CA GLU A 178 61.42 -32.77 -15.44
C GLU A 178 62.38 -32.24 -16.53
N THR A 179 63.65 -32.05 -16.15
CA THR A 179 64.85 -32.14 -17.03
C THR A 179 65.02 -33.56 -17.56
N PRO A 180 65.75 -33.88 -18.67
CA PRO A 180 67.04 -33.28 -19.06
C PRO A 180 67.32 -33.15 -20.59
N ALA A 181 68.35 -32.38 -20.94
CA ALA A 181 69.38 -32.74 -21.94
C ALA A 181 70.24 -31.52 -22.27
N GLN A 182 71.45 -31.45 -21.71
CA GLN A 182 72.53 -30.62 -22.23
C GLN A 182 73.66 -31.58 -22.62
N GLY A 183 73.95 -31.65 -23.91
CA GLY A 183 75.14 -32.27 -24.46
C GLY A 183 75.72 -31.33 -25.51
N SER A 184 76.93 -30.87 -25.29
CA SER A 184 77.84 -30.37 -26.34
C SER A 184 79.26 -30.51 -25.82
N GLU A 185 80.05 -31.21 -26.63
CA GLU A 185 81.48 -31.56 -26.56
C GLU A 185 81.92 -32.73 -25.66
#